data_AF-A0A2I0X4T3-F1
#
_entry.id   AF-A0A2I0X4T3-F1
#
_cell.length_a   1.000
_cell.length_b   1.000
_cell.length_c   1.000
_cell.angle_alpha   90.00
_cell.angle_beta   90.00
_cell.angle_gamma   90.00
#
_symmetry.space_group_name_H-M   'P 1'
#
loop_
_entity.id
_entity.type
_entity.pdbx_description
1 polymer ?
#
loop_
_entity_poly.entity_id
_entity_poly.type
_entity_poly.pdbx_seq_one_letter_code
_entity_poly.pdbx_strand_id
1 'polypeptide(L)'
;MVRKWAKSSAEKKKKADKLTLKDFLFFLHVPRIGGRTFYSCFLYANTDECPRSYDKLRFDPRETNCRLLATHDDYSLMSKLPKDKTSMITILRNPIDRVFSTYEFSVEVAARFLVHPNLTSAKQMSIHIWPWKYFVPWMREDLFARRDARKHTEVRSIKGKQNPYDMREFVMPLNTFVDDPMAHEIIHNGATFQVC
;
A
#
# COMPACT_ATOMS: atom_id res chain seq x y z
N MET A 1 -1.44 -13.42 19.30
CA MET A 1 -2.44 -13.84 18.28
C MET A 1 -1.77 -14.61 17.12
N VAL A 2 -0.87 -13.99 16.35
CA VAL A 2 -0.18 -14.60 15.19
C VAL A 2 0.52 -15.93 15.50
N ARG A 3 1.32 -16.01 16.57
CA ARG A 3 2.00 -17.27 16.96
C ARG A 3 1.03 -18.40 17.32
N LYS A 4 -0.14 -18.08 17.88
CA LYS A 4 -1.18 -19.08 18.19
C LYS A 4 -1.84 -19.58 16.89
N TRP A 5 -2.15 -18.68 15.95
CA TRP A 5 -2.63 -19.04 14.62
C TRP A 5 -1.61 -19.91 13.86
N ALA A 6 -0.33 -19.51 13.84
CA ALA A 6 0.73 -20.25 13.16
C ALA A 6 0.88 -21.69 13.68
N LYS A 7 0.83 -21.87 15.01
CA LYS A 7 0.84 -23.21 15.64
C LYS A 7 -0.39 -24.04 15.24
N SER A 8 -1.60 -23.47 15.35
CA SER A 8 -2.84 -24.16 14.97
C SER A 8 -2.88 -24.52 13.48
N SER A 9 -2.38 -23.63 12.62
CA SER A 9 -2.21 -23.88 11.18
C SER A 9 -1.26 -25.06 10.95
N ALA A 10 -0.08 -25.06 11.57
CA ALA A 10 0.89 -26.15 11.45
C ALA A 10 0.32 -27.51 11.90
N GLU A 11 -0.49 -27.54 12.97
CA GLU A 11 -1.17 -28.76 13.43
C GLU A 11 -2.20 -29.28 12.43
N LYS A 12 -2.99 -28.39 11.79
CA LYS A 12 -3.94 -28.77 10.73
C LYS A 12 -3.26 -29.30 9.46
N LYS A 13 -2.03 -28.85 9.15
CA LYS A 13 -1.24 -29.37 8.01
C LYS A 13 -1.00 -30.88 8.09
N LYS A 14 -0.99 -31.46 9.30
CA LYS A 14 -0.78 -32.90 9.52
C LYS A 14 -2.04 -33.75 9.25
N LYS A 15 -3.23 -33.15 9.21
CA LYS A 15 -4.50 -33.81 8.88
C LYS A 15 -4.90 -33.37 7.47
N ALA A 16 -4.38 -34.06 6.47
CA ALA A 16 -4.56 -33.71 5.07
C ALA A 16 -6.04 -33.77 4.66
N ASP A 17 -6.66 -32.60 4.53
CA ASP A 17 -7.87 -32.38 3.75
C ASP A 17 -7.80 -30.96 3.16
N LYS A 18 -8.53 -30.76 2.05
CA LYS A 18 -8.69 -29.51 1.29
C LYS A 18 -8.75 -28.27 2.21
N LEU A 19 -7.97 -27.23 1.91
CA LEU A 19 -8.00 -26.00 2.70
C LEU A 19 -9.37 -25.32 2.57
N THR A 20 -9.89 -24.86 3.71
CA THR A 20 -11.10 -24.04 3.77
C THR A 20 -10.73 -22.60 4.11
N LEU A 21 -11.62 -21.64 3.85
CA LEU A 21 -11.41 -20.22 4.21
C LEU A 21 -11.12 -19.99 5.71
N LYS A 22 -11.42 -20.98 6.56
CA LYS A 22 -11.19 -20.97 8.01
C LYS A 22 -9.73 -21.26 8.38
N ASP A 23 -8.94 -21.71 7.42
CA ASP A 23 -7.52 -22.05 7.60
C ASP A 23 -6.59 -20.87 7.24
N PHE A 24 -7.17 -19.79 6.70
CA PHE A 24 -6.46 -18.61 6.24
C PHE A 24 -6.36 -17.53 7.31
N LEU A 25 -5.23 -16.82 7.28
CA LEU A 25 -5.09 -15.49 7.86
C LEU A 25 -5.16 -14.45 6.75
N PHE A 26 -6.21 -13.63 6.78
CA PHE A 26 -6.37 -12.48 5.90
C PHE A 26 -5.70 -11.27 6.53
N PHE A 27 -4.60 -10.82 5.94
CA PHE A 27 -3.96 -9.56 6.28
C PHE A 27 -4.44 -8.45 5.37
N LEU A 28 -5.50 -7.75 5.83
CA LEU A 28 -6.02 -6.57 5.15
C LEU A 28 -5.19 -5.37 5.59
N HIS A 29 -4.63 -4.64 4.64
CA HIS A 29 -3.89 -3.43 4.98
C HIS A 29 -4.06 -2.34 3.95
N VAL A 30 -4.42 -1.17 4.43
CA VAL A 30 -4.32 0.05 3.64
C VAL A 30 -2.85 0.41 3.43
N PRO A 31 -2.44 0.90 2.25
CA PRO A 31 -1.05 1.28 2.02
C PRO A 31 -0.52 2.33 3.00
N ARG A 32 0.81 2.31 3.19
CA ARG A 32 1.57 3.23 4.08
C ARG A 32 1.35 3.07 5.57
N ILE A 33 0.92 1.89 6.02
CA ILE A 33 0.81 1.54 7.44
C ILE A 33 1.95 0.65 7.97
N GLY A 34 3.00 0.43 7.18
CA GLY A 34 4.04 -0.56 7.48
C GLY A 34 3.67 -1.99 7.08
N GLY A 35 2.66 -2.16 6.20
CA GLY A 35 2.14 -3.47 5.80
C GLY A 35 3.21 -4.47 5.32
N ARG A 36 4.19 -4.01 4.54
CA ARG A 36 5.33 -4.88 4.12
C ARG A 36 6.13 -5.41 5.31
N THR A 37 6.42 -4.58 6.31
CA THR A 37 7.18 -4.99 7.50
C THR A 37 6.41 -6.03 8.30
N PHE A 38 5.13 -5.78 8.57
CA PHE A 38 4.29 -6.73 9.29
C PHE A 38 4.09 -8.04 8.52
N TYR A 39 3.93 -7.95 7.21
CA TYR A 39 3.85 -9.12 6.35
C TYR A 39 5.12 -9.98 6.46
N SER A 40 6.32 -9.37 6.43
CA SER A 40 7.57 -10.09 6.68
C SER A 40 7.62 -10.72 8.08
N CYS A 41 7.09 -10.06 9.11
CA CYS A 41 6.99 -10.65 10.45
C CYS A 41 6.04 -11.85 10.49
N PHE A 42 4.94 -11.82 9.74
CA PHE A 42 4.03 -12.97 9.62
C PHE A 42 4.71 -14.12 8.89
N LEU A 43 5.46 -13.85 7.82
CA LEU A 43 6.23 -14.85 7.09
C LEU A 43 7.32 -15.50 7.96
N TYR A 44 7.95 -14.73 8.84
CA TYR A 44 8.89 -15.28 9.82
C TYR A 44 8.22 -16.25 10.80
N ALA A 45 6.94 -16.02 11.13
CA ALA A 45 6.17 -16.90 12.02
C ALA A 45 5.55 -18.10 11.28
N ASN A 46 5.29 -17.99 9.97
CA ASN A 46 4.72 -19.03 9.12
C ASN A 46 5.09 -18.78 7.65
N THR A 47 5.69 -19.76 6.97
CA THR A 47 6.18 -19.63 5.59
C THR A 47 5.12 -19.87 4.50
N ASP A 48 3.86 -20.18 4.86
CA ASP A 48 2.78 -20.50 3.91
C ASP A 48 2.24 -19.23 3.19
N GLU A 49 3.08 -18.55 2.38
CA GLU A 49 2.75 -17.37 1.56
C GLU A 49 1.79 -17.71 0.43
N CYS A 50 0.64 -17.04 0.38
CA CYS A 50 -0.21 -17.03 -0.80
C CYS A 50 0.24 -16.01 -1.84
N PRO A 51 -0.08 -16.21 -3.13
CA PRO A 51 0.08 -15.18 -4.14
C PRO A 51 -0.54 -13.85 -3.71
N ARG A 52 0.22 -12.76 -3.83
CA ARG A 52 -0.24 -11.43 -3.43
C ARG A 52 -1.47 -11.03 -4.26
N SER A 53 -2.47 -10.52 -3.56
CA SER A 53 -3.81 -10.27 -4.09
C SER A 53 -4.18 -8.79 -3.94
N TYR A 54 -3.28 -7.90 -4.34
CA TYR A 54 -3.47 -6.45 -4.17
C TYR A 54 -4.48 -5.83 -5.14
N ASP A 55 -4.89 -6.58 -6.16
CA ASP A 55 -5.85 -6.19 -7.20
C ASP A 55 -7.15 -6.99 -7.14
N LYS A 56 -7.03 -8.31 -6.93
CA LYS A 56 -8.15 -9.26 -6.80
C LYS A 56 -7.76 -10.37 -5.85
N LEU A 57 -8.72 -10.88 -5.08
CA LEU A 57 -8.54 -12.06 -4.24
C LEU A 57 -8.21 -13.29 -5.09
N ARG A 58 -6.97 -13.77 -5.01
CA ARG A 58 -6.50 -15.00 -5.67
C ARG A 58 -6.37 -16.08 -4.60
N PHE A 59 -7.23 -17.09 -4.67
CA PHE A 59 -7.26 -18.21 -3.74
C PHE A 59 -7.51 -19.51 -4.51
N ASP A 60 -6.59 -20.47 -4.38
CA ASP A 60 -6.79 -21.85 -4.82
C ASP A 60 -6.88 -22.77 -3.58
N PRO A 61 -8.04 -23.36 -3.29
CA PRO A 61 -8.21 -24.32 -2.19
C PRO A 61 -7.33 -25.57 -2.29
N ARG A 62 -6.75 -25.84 -3.47
CA ARG A 62 -5.87 -26.98 -3.73
C ARG A 62 -4.41 -26.69 -3.34
N GLU A 63 -4.02 -25.43 -3.17
CA GLU A 63 -2.68 -25.05 -2.75
C GLU A 63 -2.49 -25.22 -1.24
N THR A 64 -1.99 -26.38 -0.82
CA THR A 64 -1.86 -26.75 0.61
C THR A 64 -0.82 -25.94 1.39
N ASN A 65 0.05 -25.19 0.71
CA ASN A 65 1.09 -24.32 1.28
C ASN A 65 0.74 -22.82 1.21
N CYS A 66 -0.52 -22.46 0.96
CA CYS A 66 -0.98 -21.07 0.93
C CYS A 66 -2.01 -20.86 2.05
N ARG A 67 -1.64 -20.06 3.07
CA ARG A 67 -2.52 -19.77 4.23
C ARG A 67 -2.44 -18.33 4.72
N LEU A 68 -1.41 -17.59 4.35
CA LEU A 68 -1.30 -16.16 4.63
C LEU A 68 -1.61 -15.36 3.35
N LEU A 69 -2.76 -14.70 3.33
CA LEU A 69 -3.17 -13.84 2.23
C LEU A 69 -3.07 -12.38 2.63
N ALA A 70 -2.30 -11.59 1.87
CA ALA A 70 -2.23 -10.14 2.05
C ALA A 70 -2.89 -9.41 0.88
N THR A 71 -3.74 -8.43 1.21
CA THR A 71 -4.47 -7.60 0.25
C THR A 71 -4.60 -6.16 0.74
N HIS A 72 -4.87 -5.24 -0.19
CA HIS A 72 -5.29 -3.86 0.07
C HIS A 72 -6.82 -3.69 0.05
N ASP A 73 -7.59 -4.78 -0.04
CA ASP A 73 -9.04 -4.75 0.13
C ASP A 73 -9.42 -4.19 1.51
N ASP A 74 -10.57 -3.53 1.56
CA ASP A 74 -11.13 -2.97 2.77
C ASP A 74 -11.85 -4.01 3.64
N TYR A 75 -12.35 -3.54 4.79
CA TYR A 75 -13.06 -4.39 5.74
C TYR A 75 -14.39 -4.95 5.17
N SER A 76 -14.95 -4.38 4.10
CA SER A 76 -16.14 -4.92 3.43
C SER A 76 -15.91 -6.32 2.87
N LEU A 77 -14.65 -6.74 2.65
CA LEU A 77 -14.31 -8.12 2.32
C LEU A 77 -14.86 -9.12 3.36
N MET A 78 -14.96 -8.72 4.63
CA MET A 78 -15.55 -9.54 5.69
C MET A 78 -17.00 -9.94 5.39
N SER A 79 -17.77 -9.11 4.70
CA SER A 79 -19.15 -9.45 4.30
C SER A 79 -19.23 -10.63 3.32
N LYS A 80 -18.14 -10.88 2.57
CA LYS A 80 -18.03 -11.94 1.58
C LYS A 80 -17.44 -13.23 2.16
N LEU A 81 -16.90 -13.18 3.38
CA LEU A 81 -16.29 -14.33 4.04
C LEU A 81 -17.28 -15.02 4.98
N PRO A 82 -17.17 -16.35 5.19
CA PRO A 82 -17.98 -17.05 6.17
C PRO A 82 -17.82 -16.45 7.57
N LYS A 83 -18.92 -16.07 8.20
CA LYS A 83 -18.94 -15.41 9.53
C LYS A 83 -18.35 -16.30 10.63
N ASP A 84 -18.27 -17.59 10.40
CA ASP A 84 -17.95 -18.63 11.36
C ASP A 84 -16.54 -19.22 11.13
N LYS A 85 -15.51 -18.43 11.45
CA LYS A 85 -14.09 -18.83 11.71
C LYS A 85 -13.02 -18.30 10.73
N THR A 86 -13.24 -17.21 10.00
CA THR A 86 -12.15 -16.56 9.27
C THR A 86 -11.29 -15.70 10.20
N SER A 87 -9.96 -15.90 10.18
CA SER A 87 -9.03 -15.05 10.92
C SER A 87 -8.61 -13.88 10.05
N MET A 88 -8.82 -12.67 10.55
CA MET A 88 -8.42 -11.44 9.87
C MET A 88 -7.57 -10.59 10.82
N ILE A 89 -6.55 -9.96 10.27
CA ILE A 89 -5.75 -8.94 10.93
C ILE A 89 -5.68 -7.72 10.04
N THR A 90 -5.88 -6.55 10.64
CA THR A 90 -5.62 -5.25 10.06
C THR A 90 -4.72 -4.48 11.00
N ILE A 91 -4.03 -3.48 10.47
CA ILE A 91 -3.14 -2.63 11.23
C ILE A 91 -3.58 -1.18 11.01
N LEU A 92 -3.54 -0.42 12.09
CA LEU A 92 -3.87 1.00 12.07
C LEU A 92 -2.60 1.82 12.21
N ARG A 93 -2.63 3.01 11.64
CA ARG A 93 -1.59 4.03 11.79
C ARG A 93 -2.29 5.36 12.06
N ASN A 94 -1.63 6.26 12.77
CA ASN A 94 -2.11 7.63 12.89
C ASN A 94 -2.44 8.19 11.48
N PRO A 95 -3.64 8.76 11.27
CA PRO A 95 -4.08 9.20 9.96
C PRO A 95 -3.18 10.30 9.38
N ILE A 96 -2.67 11.21 10.23
CA ILE A 96 -1.76 12.28 9.82
C ILE A 96 -0.45 11.67 9.31
N ASP A 97 0.17 10.78 10.08
CA ASP A 97 1.41 10.11 9.65
C ASP A 97 1.24 9.32 8.34
N ARG A 98 0.05 8.74 8.13
CA ARG A 98 -0.26 8.04 6.88
C ARG A 98 -0.30 9.00 5.70
N VAL A 99 -0.89 10.18 5.86
CA VAL A 99 -0.93 11.24 4.82
C VAL A 99 0.47 11.70 4.47
N PHE A 100 1.30 12.08 5.45
CA PHE A 100 2.70 12.48 5.23
C PHE A 100 3.48 11.38 4.51
N SER A 101 3.37 10.14 4.99
CA SER A 101 4.07 9.01 4.38
C SER A 101 3.58 8.68 2.97
N THR A 102 2.35 9.05 2.62
CA THR A 102 1.77 8.90 1.28
C THR A 102 2.25 10.00 0.33
N TYR A 103 2.30 11.24 0.81
CA TYR A 103 2.87 12.36 0.08
C TYR A 103 4.33 12.08 -0.28
N GLU A 104 5.17 11.80 0.71
CA GLU A 104 6.60 11.54 0.51
C GLU A 104 6.86 10.37 -0.44
N PHE A 105 6.10 9.29 -0.30
CA PHE A 105 6.22 8.14 -1.20
C PHE A 105 5.82 8.48 -2.64
N SER A 106 4.74 9.25 -2.82
CA SER A 106 4.29 9.66 -4.16
C SER A 106 5.34 10.53 -4.84
N VAL A 107 5.90 11.49 -4.11
CA VAL A 107 7.00 12.36 -4.58
C VAL A 107 8.22 11.53 -4.94
N GLU A 108 8.69 10.67 -4.04
CA GLU A 108 9.85 9.81 -4.25
C GLU A 108 9.67 8.92 -5.48
N VAL A 109 8.51 8.27 -5.59
CA VAL A 109 8.22 7.33 -6.68
C VAL A 109 8.13 8.04 -8.02
N ALA A 110 7.51 9.22 -8.06
CA ALA A 110 7.38 10.04 -9.25
C ALA A 110 8.72 10.65 -9.68
N ALA A 111 9.55 11.12 -8.73
CA ALA A 111 10.86 11.69 -9.01
C ALA A 111 11.81 10.70 -9.70
N ARG A 112 11.68 9.38 -9.47
CA ARG A 112 12.49 8.38 -10.19
C ARG A 112 12.29 8.43 -11.71
N PHE A 113 11.12 8.86 -12.19
CA PHE A 113 10.85 9.02 -13.62
C PHE A 113 11.54 10.23 -14.24
N LEU A 114 11.97 11.22 -13.42
CA LEU A 114 12.79 12.33 -13.90
C LEU A 114 14.20 11.87 -14.28
N VAL A 115 14.74 10.87 -13.58
CA VAL A 115 16.08 10.31 -13.81
C VAL A 115 16.03 9.19 -14.85
N HIS A 116 15.00 8.34 -14.79
CA HIS A 116 14.86 7.19 -15.66
C HIS A 116 13.46 7.18 -16.30
N PRO A 117 13.29 7.88 -17.44
CA PRO A 117 12.00 8.01 -18.11
C PRO A 117 11.44 6.67 -18.60
N ASN A 118 12.32 5.72 -18.95
CA ASN A 118 11.99 4.38 -19.44
C ASN A 118 12.13 3.30 -18.34
N LEU A 119 11.75 3.59 -17.09
CA LEU A 119 11.72 2.62 -15.99
C LEU A 119 10.64 1.54 -16.21
N THR A 120 10.84 0.67 -17.21
CA THR A 120 9.90 -0.41 -17.57
C THR A 120 10.09 -1.67 -16.72
N SER A 121 11.30 -1.94 -16.19
CA SER A 121 11.64 -3.29 -15.69
C SER A 121 11.47 -3.56 -14.19
N ALA A 122 11.52 -2.55 -13.30
CA ALA A 122 11.59 -2.80 -11.84
C ALA A 122 10.34 -2.40 -11.03
N LYS A 123 9.34 -1.73 -11.65
CA LYS A 123 8.28 -1.02 -10.91
C LYS A 123 6.84 -1.33 -11.36
N GLN A 124 6.65 -2.23 -12.33
CA GLN A 124 5.33 -2.61 -12.84
C GLN A 124 4.37 -3.06 -11.73
N MET A 125 4.84 -3.74 -10.67
CA MET A 125 3.90 -4.21 -9.64
C MET A 125 3.31 -3.08 -8.77
N SER A 126 4.10 -2.12 -8.27
CA SER A 126 3.57 -1.14 -7.30
C SER A 126 2.70 -0.05 -7.94
N ILE A 127 2.94 0.31 -9.20
CA ILE A 127 2.21 1.39 -9.88
C ILE A 127 0.81 0.94 -10.29
N HIS A 128 0.58 -0.35 -10.53
CA HIS A 128 -0.75 -0.83 -10.94
C HIS A 128 -1.68 -1.15 -9.76
N ILE A 129 -1.20 -0.96 -8.53
CA ILE A 129 -1.93 -1.27 -7.30
C ILE A 129 -2.51 0.01 -6.70
N TRP A 130 -3.73 -0.07 -6.18
CA TRP A 130 -4.34 1.03 -5.43
C TRP A 130 -3.51 1.36 -4.17
N PRO A 131 -3.30 2.65 -3.81
CA PRO A 131 -3.78 3.85 -4.50
C PRO A 131 -2.79 4.41 -5.55
N TRP A 132 -1.62 3.78 -5.70
CA TRP A 132 -0.49 4.30 -6.50
C TRP A 132 -0.78 4.41 -7.98
N LYS A 133 -1.71 3.60 -8.50
CA LYS A 133 -2.22 3.72 -9.87
C LYS A 133 -2.73 5.12 -10.21
N TYR A 134 -3.21 5.86 -9.22
CA TYR A 134 -3.75 7.21 -9.39
C TYR A 134 -2.71 8.26 -8.98
N PHE A 135 -2.11 8.12 -7.79
CA PHE A 135 -1.18 9.13 -7.27
C PHE A 135 0.13 9.25 -8.04
N VAL A 136 0.69 8.14 -8.52
CA VAL A 136 2.01 8.17 -9.15
C VAL A 136 1.97 8.91 -10.49
N PRO A 137 1.01 8.64 -11.41
CA PRO A 137 0.86 9.43 -12.63
C PRO A 137 0.61 10.91 -12.35
N TRP A 138 -0.30 11.23 -11.42
CA TRP A 138 -0.65 12.60 -11.06
C TRP A 138 0.55 13.39 -10.50
N MET A 139 1.27 12.83 -9.54
CA MET A 139 2.47 13.46 -8.97
C MET A 139 3.60 13.57 -10.00
N ARG A 140 3.70 12.60 -10.93
CA ARG A 140 4.67 12.66 -12.02
C ARG A 140 4.37 13.82 -12.97
N GLU A 141 3.12 14.02 -13.35
CA GLU A 141 2.72 15.13 -14.21
C GLU A 141 3.05 16.48 -13.57
N ASP A 142 2.73 16.67 -12.29
CA ASP A 142 3.09 17.88 -11.53
C ASP A 142 4.62 18.12 -11.52
N LEU A 143 5.41 17.09 -11.19
CA LEU A 143 6.87 17.20 -11.15
C LEU A 143 7.47 17.56 -12.50
N PHE A 144 6.96 16.99 -13.59
CA PHE A 144 7.42 17.28 -14.95
C PHE A 144 7.05 18.70 -15.38
N ALA A 145 5.82 19.14 -15.11
CA ALA A 145 5.38 20.50 -15.38
C ALA A 145 6.26 21.53 -14.65
N ARG A 146 6.53 21.31 -13.37
CA ARG A 146 7.44 22.17 -12.59
C ARG A 146 8.86 22.15 -13.13
N ARG A 147 9.40 20.98 -13.53
CA ARG A 147 10.72 20.88 -14.17
C ARG A 147 10.79 21.73 -15.44
N ASP A 148 9.79 21.64 -16.29
CA ASP A 148 9.80 22.34 -17.56
C ASP A 148 9.62 23.86 -17.36
N ALA A 149 8.77 24.29 -16.42
CA ALA A 149 8.70 25.71 -16.02
C ALA A 149 10.05 26.26 -15.50
N ARG A 150 10.82 25.45 -14.77
CA ARG A 150 12.16 25.82 -14.28
C ARG A 150 13.20 25.97 -15.40
N LYS A 151 13.01 25.40 -16.59
CA LYS A 151 13.91 25.63 -17.73
C LYS A 151 13.78 27.03 -18.31
N HIS A 152 12.62 27.65 -18.13
CA HIS A 152 12.28 28.96 -18.69
C HIS A 152 12.39 30.10 -17.67
N THR A 153 12.74 29.79 -16.42
CA THR A 153 12.82 30.75 -15.32
C THR A 153 14.19 30.63 -14.66
N GLU A 154 14.88 31.74 -14.37
CA GLU A 154 16.02 31.70 -13.46
C GLU A 154 15.52 31.31 -12.06
N VAL A 155 15.68 30.03 -11.71
CA VAL A 155 15.24 29.52 -10.41
C VAL A 155 16.10 30.16 -9.33
N ARG A 156 15.48 30.98 -8.46
CA ARG A 156 16.15 31.54 -7.28
C ARG A 156 16.72 30.40 -6.44
N SER A 157 17.96 30.59 -5.99
CA SER A 157 18.72 29.63 -5.18
C SER A 157 17.86 28.96 -4.10
N ILE A 158 18.01 27.64 -3.94
CA ILE A 158 17.39 26.86 -2.85
C ILE A 158 17.95 27.28 -1.48
N LYS A 159 19.09 28.01 -1.43
CA LYS A 159 19.69 28.53 -0.19
C LYS A 159 18.68 29.43 0.53
N GLY A 160 18.08 28.90 1.61
CA GLY A 160 17.18 29.63 2.49
C GLY A 160 15.74 29.09 2.57
N LYS A 161 15.33 28.13 1.72
CA LYS A 161 14.02 27.48 1.88
C LYS A 161 14.09 26.45 3.01
N GLN A 162 13.51 26.79 4.17
CA GLN A 162 13.55 25.95 5.38
C GLN A 162 12.46 24.87 5.41
N ASN A 163 11.35 25.04 4.68
CA ASN A 163 10.22 24.12 4.72
C ASN A 163 10.27 23.12 3.54
N PRO A 164 10.61 21.84 3.76
CA PRO A 164 10.65 20.83 2.69
C PRO A 164 9.26 20.51 2.11
N TYR A 165 8.18 20.90 2.80
CA TYR A 165 6.79 20.67 2.39
C TYR A 165 6.15 21.86 1.65
N ASP A 166 6.86 22.99 1.45
CA ASP A 166 6.40 24.14 0.64
C ASP A 166 7.44 24.53 -0.42
N MET A 167 7.81 23.54 -1.24
CA MET A 167 8.82 23.69 -2.29
C MET A 167 8.17 23.91 -3.67
N ARG A 168 7.36 24.97 -3.80
CA ARG A 168 6.51 25.26 -4.97
C ARG A 168 7.19 25.14 -6.33
N GLU A 169 8.44 25.55 -6.44
CA GLU A 169 9.15 25.46 -7.72
C GLU A 169 9.53 24.03 -8.10
N PHE A 170 9.62 23.11 -7.14
CA PHE A 170 10.19 21.77 -7.30
C PHE A 170 9.15 20.66 -7.28
N VAL A 171 8.21 20.74 -6.34
CA VAL A 171 7.20 19.72 -6.06
C VAL A 171 5.92 20.39 -5.57
N MET A 172 4.77 19.75 -5.80
CA MET A 172 3.50 20.12 -5.19
C MET A 172 3.65 20.33 -3.68
N PRO A 173 3.30 21.51 -3.14
CA PRO A 173 3.28 21.73 -1.70
C PRO A 173 2.34 20.76 -0.98
N LEU A 174 2.67 20.40 0.27
CA LEU A 174 1.88 19.45 1.04
C LEU A 174 0.45 19.93 1.28
N ASN A 175 0.23 21.21 1.55
CA ASN A 175 -1.12 21.76 1.72
C ASN A 175 -1.94 21.61 0.43
N THR A 176 -1.36 21.96 -0.72
CA THR A 176 -1.99 21.75 -2.03
C THR A 176 -2.33 20.28 -2.26
N PHE A 177 -1.41 19.37 -1.90
CA PHE A 177 -1.67 17.94 -2.00
C PHE A 177 -2.80 17.49 -1.07
N VAL A 178 -2.81 17.93 0.18
CA VAL A 178 -3.80 17.53 1.19
C VAL A 178 -5.20 17.98 0.82
N ASP A 179 -5.33 19.21 0.28
CA ASP A 179 -6.60 19.82 -0.10
C ASP A 179 -7.11 19.35 -1.47
N ASP A 180 -6.31 18.59 -2.22
CA ASP A 180 -6.69 18.12 -3.56
C ASP A 180 -7.82 17.08 -3.47
N PRO A 181 -8.84 17.15 -4.35
CA PRO A 181 -9.93 16.17 -4.39
C PRO A 181 -9.46 14.72 -4.49
N MET A 182 -8.36 14.45 -5.20
CA MET A 182 -7.79 13.11 -5.33
C MET A 182 -7.25 12.59 -3.99
N ALA A 183 -6.61 13.46 -3.20
CA ALA A 183 -6.17 13.11 -1.86
C ALA A 183 -7.36 12.89 -0.92
N HIS A 184 -8.39 13.75 -0.99
CA HIS A 184 -9.65 13.59 -0.23
C HIS A 184 -10.30 12.24 -0.48
N GLU A 185 -10.51 11.89 -1.75
CA GLU A 185 -11.18 10.66 -2.13
C GLU A 185 -10.36 9.41 -1.79
N ILE A 186 -9.06 9.41 -2.12
CA ILE A 186 -8.28 8.17 -2.09
C ILE A 186 -7.52 8.00 -0.78
N ILE A 187 -7.01 9.08 -0.19
CA ILE A 187 -6.20 9.01 1.04
C ILE A 187 -7.09 9.25 2.24
N HIS A 188 -7.75 10.39 2.34
CA HIS A 188 -8.48 10.75 3.56
C HIS A 188 -9.66 9.80 3.77
N ASN A 189 -10.53 9.65 2.77
CA ASN A 189 -11.61 8.67 2.83
C ASN A 189 -11.08 7.24 2.79
N GLY A 190 -9.93 6.98 2.16
CA GLY A 190 -9.29 5.67 2.22
C GLY A 190 -8.89 5.20 3.63
N ALA A 191 -8.94 6.07 4.64
CA ALA A 191 -8.82 5.68 6.04
C ALA A 191 -9.98 4.79 6.52
N THR A 192 -11.18 5.01 5.99
CA THR A 192 -12.39 4.29 6.42
C THR A 192 -12.26 2.80 6.09
N PHE A 193 -11.55 2.46 5.01
CA PHE A 193 -11.24 1.09 4.62
C PHE A 193 -10.50 0.29 5.71
N GLN A 194 -9.90 0.94 6.71
CA GLN A 194 -9.21 0.26 7.80
C GLN A 194 -10.18 -0.31 8.87
N VAL A 195 -11.39 0.23 9.00
CA VAL A 195 -12.29 -0.03 10.15
C VAL A 195 -13.79 -0.06 9.82
N CYS A 196 -14.22 0.31 8.61
CA CYS A 196 -15.62 0.41 8.20
C CYS A 196 -16.01 -0.65 7.17
#